data_AF-A0A444XX07-F1
#
_entry.id   AF-A0A444XX07-F1
#
_cell.length_a   1.000
_cell.length_b   1.000
_cell.length_c   1.000
_cell.angle_alpha   90.00
_cell.angle_beta   90.00
_cell.angle_gamma   90.00
#
_symmetry.space_group_name_H-M   'P 1'
#
loop_
_entity.id
_entity.type
_entity.pdbx_description
1 polymer ?
#
loop_
_entity_poly.entity_id
_entity_poly.type
_entity_poly.pdbx_seq_one_letter_code
_entity_poly.pdbx_strand_id
1 'polypeptide(L)'
;MNITPPSSPSACRKKMLMISPSSYVSPLEEEEEEYAAIAEKGFYVYPGTEAIQSIVVDGNIELYEEQYTVRWRDLTFLNVCHLKLLSLDGVMAPILSYIPRSLRFLKKLKYLYLSDCFRLKRIPDLSEAPNLEILDVQFCKELNDFPSYLTRHKSLVKLILYGCSSLETLGSKLEMSSLKELDLDFCTSMRKLPEFGECMKHLLVLSLSKTAIEELPTTVGCLVGLKKLHLNGCERLTCLPDSIQKLKSLTLLNLSGCPNVLQSLHSLSSLTSLDTLKLSGCFLTFQESWSYNFANLVSLMDLDLSENNFVRVPINIHELPKLRRLNLDRCPNLKVLPELPSSIRELNARHSTSLDIKHWNVISKVCCGFAASTNHDSDGILQMWVAQNQIKIFGLTIGEEIPLWFVHQEEGNGVSVTLPHNETMALALCFRLCPTKSRPNFAQDSSVICNGKEFIQKNLIWARETENSQHFILCLTSDYFVDQFCQDYRFELVLPSYVQMKVENSGARWVCKQDIQDLKKIGTGTSKRKATFDLNF
;
A
#
# COMPACT_ATOMS: atom_id res chain seq x y z
N MET A 1 29.37 54.68 33.49
CA MET A 1 28.61 55.67 32.71
C MET A 1 27.46 54.94 32.04
N ASN A 2 26.26 55.52 32.17
CA ASN A 2 25.02 55.15 31.50
C ASN A 2 25.19 55.03 29.97
N ILE A 3 24.34 54.22 29.33
CA ILE A 3 23.35 54.62 28.31
C ILE A 3 22.47 53.40 28.00
N THR A 4 21.17 53.51 28.26
CA THR A 4 20.05 52.83 27.54
C THR A 4 19.48 53.83 26.49
N PRO A 5 18.61 53.53 25.47
CA PRO A 5 17.77 52.34 25.16
C PRO A 5 17.76 52.00 23.61
N PRO A 6 16.76 51.39 22.90
CA PRO A 6 15.29 51.55 22.98
C PRO A 6 14.45 50.27 23.21
N SER A 7 13.21 50.57 23.60
CA SER A 7 12.02 49.75 23.84
C SER A 7 11.46 48.95 22.64
N SER A 8 10.83 47.82 22.99
CA SER A 8 9.89 46.86 22.33
C SER A 8 9.23 47.20 20.95
N PRO A 9 8.71 46.21 20.17
CA PRO A 9 7.51 45.45 20.54
C PRO A 9 7.45 43.94 20.20
N SER A 10 6.59 43.24 20.96
CA SER A 10 5.79 42.06 20.56
C SER A 10 6.51 40.78 20.11
N ALA A 11 6.98 39.98 21.07
CA ALA A 11 7.13 38.54 20.87
C ALA A 11 5.77 37.85 21.17
N CYS A 12 4.92 37.70 20.14
CA CYS A 12 3.77 36.79 20.19
C CYS A 12 4.30 35.34 20.29
N ARG A 13 4.61 34.88 21.50
CA ARG A 13 4.94 33.49 21.80
C ARG A 13 3.67 32.65 21.57
N LYS A 14 3.64 31.85 20.50
CA LYS A 14 2.64 30.79 20.29
C LYS A 14 2.70 29.86 21.51
N LYS A 15 1.71 29.91 22.39
CA LYS A 15 1.60 28.97 23.52
C LYS A 15 0.77 27.77 23.07
N MET A 16 1.40 26.60 23.07
CA MET A 16 0.72 25.31 22.97
C MET A 16 0.34 24.91 24.40
N LEU A 17 -0.95 24.76 24.67
CA LEU A 17 -1.42 24.25 25.96
C LEU A 17 -1.57 22.74 25.82
N MET A 18 -0.65 21.98 26.42
CA MET A 18 -0.82 20.54 26.63
C MET A 18 -1.39 20.35 28.03
N ILE A 19 -2.58 19.76 28.12
CA ILE A 19 -3.18 19.42 29.41
C ILE A 19 -2.92 17.94 29.64
N SER A 20 -1.81 17.62 30.32
CA SER A 20 -1.51 16.26 30.79
C SER A 20 -1.96 16.10 32.25
N PRO A 21 -2.59 14.99 32.65
CA PRO A 21 -2.68 14.62 34.05
C PRO A 21 -1.38 13.89 34.44
N SER A 22 -0.47 14.59 35.10
CA SER A 22 0.69 14.01 35.80
C SER A 22 0.50 14.28 37.30
N SER A 23 0.86 13.45 38.26
CA SER A 23 1.59 12.19 38.35
C SER A 23 1.56 11.79 39.84
N TYR A 24 1.61 10.49 40.13
CA TYR A 24 1.82 9.91 41.47
C TYR A 24 3.03 10.53 42.20
N VAL A 25 2.85 10.95 43.46
CA VAL A 25 3.87 10.94 44.54
C VAL A 25 3.12 10.81 45.88
N SER A 26 3.34 9.70 46.61
CA SER A 26 3.25 9.63 48.08
C SER A 26 4.69 9.81 48.64
N PRO A 27 4.93 10.28 49.88
CA PRO A 27 4.51 9.56 51.09
C PRO A 27 4.16 10.41 52.35
N LEU A 28 3.46 9.75 53.28
CA LEU A 28 3.51 9.85 54.76
C LEU A 28 3.11 11.15 55.50
N GLU A 29 2.19 10.89 56.46
CA GLU A 29 2.12 11.38 57.86
C GLU A 29 1.67 12.80 58.21
N GLU A 30 0.56 12.79 58.98
CA GLU A 30 0.22 13.57 60.19
C GLU A 30 -0.11 15.07 60.14
N GLU A 31 -1.35 15.31 60.59
CA GLU A 31 -1.85 16.39 61.46
C GLU A 31 -1.98 17.84 60.97
N GLU A 32 -3.25 18.28 61.01
CA GLU A 32 -3.77 19.58 61.51
C GLU A 32 -3.25 20.90 60.90
N GLU A 33 -4.03 21.92 60.60
CA GLU A 33 -5.45 22.15 60.37
C GLU A 33 -5.50 23.60 59.82
N GLU A 34 -6.49 23.91 59.00
CA GLU A 34 -7.11 25.24 58.93
C GLU A 34 -6.41 26.40 58.15
N TYR A 35 -6.67 26.45 56.84
CA TYR A 35 -7.28 27.64 56.23
C TYR A 35 -8.27 27.24 55.12
N ALA A 36 -9.56 27.34 55.47
CA ALA A 36 -10.77 27.57 54.66
C ALA A 36 -10.67 27.28 53.14
N ALA A 37 -11.15 26.13 52.68
CA ALA A 37 -12.56 25.82 52.40
C ALA A 37 -12.94 26.05 50.92
N ILE A 38 -13.03 24.91 50.22
CA ILE A 38 -13.78 24.64 48.98
C ILE A 38 -13.19 25.27 47.71
N ALA A 39 -11.95 24.89 47.42
CA ALA A 39 -11.42 24.83 46.06
C ALA A 39 -11.57 23.40 45.53
N GLU A 40 -12.78 22.99 45.14
CA GLU A 40 -13.00 21.80 44.31
C GLU A 40 -12.46 22.06 42.90
N LYS A 41 -11.12 22.04 42.80
CA LYS A 41 -10.25 21.84 41.63
C LYS A 41 -10.83 22.22 40.26
N GLY A 42 -11.36 23.43 40.17
CA GLY A 42 -11.73 24.09 38.92
C GLY A 42 -10.50 24.54 38.15
N PHE A 43 -10.53 24.33 36.83
CA PHE A 43 -9.51 24.80 35.92
C PHE A 43 -9.57 26.33 35.81
N TYR A 44 -8.45 27.02 36.04
CA TYR A 44 -8.36 28.45 35.80
C TYR A 44 -8.17 28.74 34.31
N VAL A 45 -9.21 29.28 33.66
CA VAL A 45 -9.08 29.98 32.37
C VAL A 45 -8.45 31.33 32.66
N TYR A 46 -7.17 31.51 32.29
CA TYR A 46 -6.51 32.81 32.44
C TYR A 46 -7.22 33.85 31.54
N PRO A 47 -7.65 35.02 32.07
CA PRO A 47 -8.09 36.12 31.24
C PRO A 47 -6.86 36.72 30.53
N GLY A 48 -6.59 36.28 29.30
CA GLY A 48 -5.45 36.74 28.49
C GLY A 48 -5.04 35.84 27.32
N THR A 49 -5.96 35.05 26.76
CA THR A 49 -5.66 33.91 25.86
C THR A 49 -5.60 34.22 24.37
N GLU A 50 -5.47 35.48 23.95
CA GLU A 50 -5.35 35.85 22.53
C GLU A 50 -4.19 35.13 21.80
N ALA A 51 -3.16 34.69 22.53
CA ALA A 51 -2.03 33.98 21.93
C ALA A 51 -2.24 32.47 21.70
N ILE A 52 -3.31 31.85 22.25
CA ILE A 52 -3.51 30.41 22.16
C ILE A 52 -4.02 30.03 20.77
N GLN A 53 -3.21 29.24 20.06
CA GLN A 53 -3.50 28.78 18.69
C GLN A 53 -3.77 27.29 18.60
N SER A 54 -3.48 26.52 19.65
CA SER A 54 -3.64 25.06 19.67
C SER A 54 -3.97 24.55 21.08
N ILE A 55 -4.94 23.64 21.15
CA ILE A 55 -5.29 22.87 22.34
C ILE A 55 -5.26 21.39 21.95
N VAL A 56 -4.55 20.57 22.73
CA VAL A 56 -4.48 19.11 22.55
C VAL A 56 -4.85 18.46 23.87
N VAL A 57 -5.82 17.55 23.80
CA VAL A 57 -6.32 16.75 24.91
C VAL A 57 -6.32 15.31 24.41
N ASP A 58 -5.46 14.48 24.99
CA ASP A 58 -5.36 13.06 24.67
C ASP A 58 -5.95 12.24 25.83
N GLY A 59 -7.00 11.51 25.52
CA GLY A 59 -7.76 10.65 26.42
C GLY A 59 -7.23 9.22 26.53
N ASN A 60 -6.09 8.87 25.92
CA ASN A 60 -5.44 7.54 26.05
C ASN A 60 -4.84 7.28 27.44
N ILE A 61 -5.63 7.47 28.48
CA ILE A 61 -5.33 6.99 29.82
C ILE A 61 -6.21 5.77 29.99
N GLU A 62 -5.59 4.59 30.03
CA GLU A 62 -6.23 3.35 30.43
C GLU A 62 -6.85 3.55 31.82
N LEU A 63 -8.13 3.89 31.86
CA LEU A 63 -8.90 3.97 33.09
C LEU A 63 -9.82 2.78 33.15
N TYR A 64 -9.22 1.64 33.51
CA TYR A 64 -9.89 0.65 34.34
C TYR A 64 -10.16 1.29 35.71
N GLU A 65 -11.11 2.22 35.79
CA GLU A 65 -11.84 2.62 36.99
C GLU A 65 -12.75 3.83 36.66
N GLU A 66 -13.99 3.77 37.12
CA GLU A 66 -15.09 4.72 36.88
C GLU A 66 -14.88 6.14 37.47
N GLN A 67 -13.64 6.62 37.69
CA GLN A 67 -13.40 7.79 38.55
C GLN A 67 -12.74 9.03 37.93
N TYR A 68 -12.36 9.06 36.64
CA TYR A 68 -11.88 10.31 36.04
C TYR A 68 -12.84 10.86 34.99
N THR A 69 -13.97 11.37 35.46
CA THR A 69 -14.77 12.31 34.67
C THR A 69 -14.12 13.68 34.74
N VAL A 70 -13.33 14.04 33.73
CA VAL A 70 -12.93 15.44 33.56
C VAL A 70 -14.22 16.27 33.41
N ARG A 71 -14.55 17.11 34.40
CA ARG A 71 -15.72 17.98 34.36
C ARG A 71 -15.44 19.18 33.46
N TRP A 72 -15.68 19.04 32.16
CA TRP A 72 -15.49 20.10 31.15
C TRP A 72 -16.56 21.20 31.14
N ARG A 73 -17.48 21.23 32.11
CA ARG A 73 -18.58 22.24 32.15
C ARG A 73 -18.07 23.69 32.11
N ASP A 74 -16.82 23.92 32.53
CA ASP A 74 -16.26 25.26 32.70
C ASP A 74 -15.34 25.71 31.55
N LEU A 75 -15.06 24.86 30.56
CA LEU A 75 -14.27 25.24 29.38
C LEU A 75 -15.16 25.92 28.35
N THR A 76 -15.37 27.21 28.59
CA THR A 76 -15.94 28.11 27.59
C THR A 76 -14.83 28.57 26.65
N PHE A 77 -14.93 28.27 25.35
CA PHE A 77 -13.97 28.80 24.36
C PHE A 77 -14.20 30.28 24.02
N LEU A 78 -14.98 31.00 24.85
CA LEU A 78 -15.33 32.41 24.71
C LEU A 78 -14.11 33.30 24.46
N ASN A 79 -12.99 33.02 25.14
CA ASN A 79 -11.77 33.83 25.11
C ASN A 79 -10.65 33.27 24.21
N VAL A 80 -10.90 32.21 23.43
CA VAL A 80 -9.88 31.52 22.61
C VAL A 80 -10.13 31.72 21.11
N CYS A 81 -10.43 32.96 20.71
CA CYS A 81 -10.85 33.32 19.34
C CYS A 81 -9.76 33.17 18.26
N HIS A 82 -8.51 32.89 18.67
CA HIS A 82 -7.36 32.67 17.80
C HIS A 82 -6.98 31.19 17.63
N LEU A 83 -7.73 30.28 18.23
CA LEU A 83 -7.52 28.84 18.11
C LEU A 83 -7.59 28.40 16.65
N LYS A 84 -6.57 27.66 16.21
CA LYS A 84 -6.48 27.04 14.88
C LYS A 84 -6.55 25.53 14.96
N LEU A 85 -6.13 24.94 16.07
CA LEU A 85 -6.11 23.49 16.29
C LEU A 85 -6.82 23.14 17.59
N LEU A 86 -7.73 22.18 17.51
CA LEU A 86 -8.36 21.54 18.66
C LEU A 86 -8.28 20.03 18.46
N SER A 87 -7.54 19.32 19.31
CA SER A 87 -7.56 17.85 19.39
C SER A 87 -8.19 17.45 20.72
N LEU A 88 -9.16 16.55 20.63
CA LEU A 88 -9.89 15.96 21.75
C LEU A 88 -9.94 14.44 21.58
N ASP A 89 -8.82 13.87 21.15
CA ASP A 89 -8.73 12.46 20.82
C ASP A 89 -8.92 11.61 22.09
N GLY A 90 -9.64 10.50 21.99
CA GLY A 90 -9.95 9.60 23.09
C GLY A 90 -10.93 10.16 24.14
N VAL A 91 -11.50 11.36 23.96
CA VAL A 91 -12.33 11.98 25.00
C VAL A 91 -13.74 11.39 25.07
N MET A 92 -14.18 11.02 26.29
CA MET A 92 -15.53 10.50 26.56
C MET A 92 -16.61 11.60 26.51
N ALA A 93 -17.83 11.22 26.11
CA ALA A 93 -18.77 12.06 25.37
C ALA A 93 -19.70 13.08 26.08
N PRO A 94 -19.58 13.53 27.36
CA PRO A 94 -20.33 14.75 27.71
C PRO A 94 -19.70 16.03 27.13
N ILE A 95 -18.38 16.08 26.86
CA ILE A 95 -17.72 17.31 26.37
C ILE A 95 -18.18 17.74 24.98
N LEU A 96 -18.45 16.77 24.09
CA LEU A 96 -18.76 17.03 22.68
C LEU A 96 -20.09 17.78 22.53
N SER A 97 -20.97 17.72 23.53
CA SER A 97 -22.21 18.50 23.61
C SER A 97 -21.98 20.01 23.85
N TYR A 98 -20.83 20.40 24.41
CA TYR A 98 -20.48 21.80 24.71
C TYR A 98 -19.73 22.50 23.57
N ILE A 99 -19.06 21.74 22.69
CA ILE A 99 -18.32 22.26 21.52
C ILE A 99 -19.21 23.12 20.60
N PRO A 100 -20.43 22.69 20.19
CA PRO A 100 -21.31 23.46 19.32
C PRO A 100 -21.57 24.89 19.81
N ARG A 101 -21.76 25.08 21.12
CA ARG A 101 -22.05 26.39 21.71
C ARG A 101 -20.87 27.35 21.57
N SER A 102 -19.66 26.81 21.55
CA SER A 102 -18.42 27.56 21.60
C SER A 102 -17.77 27.78 20.23
N LEU A 103 -18.14 26.99 19.22
CA LEU A 103 -17.61 27.12 17.85
C LEU A 103 -17.88 28.50 17.22
N ARG A 104 -18.94 29.20 17.63
CA ARG A 104 -19.20 30.60 17.23
C ARG A 104 -18.03 31.56 17.52
N PHE A 105 -17.19 31.22 18.50
CA PHE A 105 -16.01 31.99 18.89
C PHE A 105 -14.73 31.49 18.21
N LEU A 106 -14.73 30.28 17.64
CA LEU A 106 -13.57 29.60 17.05
C LEU A 106 -13.46 29.80 15.53
N LYS A 107 -13.74 30.99 15.02
CA LYS A 107 -13.77 31.28 13.56
C LYS A 107 -12.44 31.04 12.83
N LYS A 108 -11.31 30.97 13.57
CA LYS A 108 -9.97 30.70 13.03
C LYS A 108 -9.59 29.21 13.05
N LEU A 109 -10.49 28.33 13.53
CA LEU A 109 -10.24 26.89 13.61
C LEU A 109 -9.99 26.32 12.22
N LYS A 110 -8.90 25.57 12.08
CA LYS A 110 -8.45 24.91 10.85
C LYS A 110 -8.37 23.39 11.01
N TYR A 111 -8.05 22.91 12.20
CA TYR A 111 -7.80 21.49 12.46
C TYR A 111 -8.64 21.06 13.67
N LEU A 112 -9.49 20.07 13.47
CA LEU A 112 -10.29 19.45 14.53
C LEU A 112 -10.06 17.94 14.52
N TYR A 113 -9.52 17.43 15.62
CA TYR A 113 -9.29 16.00 15.84
C TYR A 113 -10.19 15.50 16.97
N LEU A 114 -10.94 14.46 16.68
CA LEU A 114 -11.91 13.78 17.53
C LEU A 114 -11.71 12.26 17.45
N SER A 115 -10.50 11.80 17.16
CA SER A 115 -10.19 10.37 16.99
C SER A 115 -10.51 9.60 18.28
N ASP A 116 -10.88 8.33 18.19
CA ASP A 116 -11.17 7.45 19.33
C ASP A 116 -12.25 7.96 20.32
N CYS A 117 -13.09 8.92 19.90
CA CYS A 117 -14.27 9.32 20.66
C CYS A 117 -15.37 8.24 20.53
N PHE A 118 -15.20 7.09 21.19
CA PHE A 118 -16.02 5.88 20.95
C PHE A 118 -17.54 6.06 21.11
N ARG A 119 -17.97 7.00 21.98
CA ARG A 119 -19.39 7.32 22.24
C ARG A 119 -19.94 8.47 21.38
N LEU A 120 -19.16 9.00 20.44
CA LEU A 120 -19.60 10.10 19.58
C LEU A 120 -20.61 9.60 18.54
N LYS A 121 -21.89 9.96 18.72
CA LYS A 121 -22.96 9.57 17.80
C LYS A 121 -23.14 10.50 16.60
N ARG A 122 -22.78 11.77 16.76
CA ARG A 122 -22.96 12.84 15.77
C ARG A 122 -21.83 13.85 15.87
N ILE A 123 -21.29 14.26 14.73
CA ILE A 123 -20.29 15.34 14.67
C ILE A 123 -20.90 16.65 15.24
N PRO A 124 -20.18 17.38 16.12
CA PRO A 124 -20.61 18.68 16.63
C PRO A 124 -20.97 19.67 15.52
N ASP A 125 -21.87 20.63 15.77
CA ASP A 125 -22.25 21.64 14.78
C ASP A 125 -21.06 22.53 14.36
N LEU A 126 -20.46 22.24 13.20
CA LEU A 126 -19.32 22.99 12.65
C LEU A 126 -19.73 24.12 11.68
N SER A 127 -21.01 24.50 11.62
CA SER A 127 -21.50 25.56 10.72
C SER A 127 -20.80 26.92 10.90
N GLU A 128 -20.33 27.21 12.11
CA GLU A 128 -19.60 28.45 12.47
C GLU A 128 -18.07 28.34 12.36
N ALA A 129 -17.54 27.26 11.76
CA ALA A 129 -16.10 27.04 11.55
C ALA A 129 -15.71 27.11 10.05
N PRO A 130 -15.89 28.25 9.36
CA PRO A 130 -15.77 28.34 7.90
C PRO A 130 -14.34 28.10 7.36
N ASN A 131 -13.32 28.16 8.22
CA ASN A 131 -11.92 27.98 7.87
C ASN A 131 -11.40 26.57 8.15
N LEU A 132 -12.27 25.62 8.52
CA LEU A 132 -11.87 24.26 8.84
C LEU A 132 -11.30 23.56 7.60
N GLU A 133 -10.05 23.12 7.70
CA GLU A 133 -9.27 22.47 6.65
C GLU A 133 -9.18 20.96 6.87
N ILE A 134 -9.09 20.50 8.13
CA ILE A 134 -9.02 19.08 8.48
C ILE A 134 -10.04 18.77 9.56
N LEU A 135 -10.84 17.74 9.31
CA LEU A 135 -11.70 17.10 10.30
C LEU A 135 -11.31 15.62 10.38
N ASP A 136 -10.84 15.21 11.55
CA ASP A 136 -10.47 13.83 11.86
C ASP A 136 -11.41 13.30 12.95
N VAL A 137 -12.12 12.22 12.64
CA VAL A 137 -13.10 11.58 13.53
C VAL A 137 -12.89 10.06 13.48
N GLN A 138 -11.62 9.63 13.41
CA GLN A 138 -11.27 8.22 13.29
C GLN A 138 -11.75 7.40 14.49
N PHE A 139 -12.07 6.13 14.25
CA PHE A 139 -12.47 5.16 15.29
C PHE A 139 -13.66 5.59 16.17
N CYS A 140 -14.48 6.55 15.75
CA CYS A 140 -15.74 6.88 16.40
C CYS A 140 -16.80 5.82 16.08
N LYS A 141 -16.73 4.69 16.80
CA LYS A 141 -17.51 3.48 16.51
C LYS A 141 -19.03 3.68 16.53
N GLU A 142 -19.55 4.56 17.39
CA GLU A 142 -21.00 4.87 17.48
C GLU A 142 -21.47 5.99 16.52
N LEU A 143 -20.57 6.58 15.70
CA LEU A 143 -20.94 7.67 14.79
C LEU A 143 -21.87 7.14 13.69
N ASN A 144 -23.12 7.60 13.70
CA ASN A 144 -24.15 7.17 12.76
C ASN A 144 -24.93 8.32 12.12
N ASP A 145 -24.87 9.53 12.69
CA ASP A 145 -25.49 10.75 12.14
C ASP A 145 -24.40 11.67 11.57
N PHE A 146 -24.23 11.64 10.24
CA PHE A 146 -23.37 12.59 9.53
C PHE A 146 -24.17 13.85 9.13
N PRO A 147 -23.78 15.03 9.61
CA PRO A 147 -24.60 16.22 9.43
C PRO A 147 -24.58 16.75 7.99
N SER A 148 -25.76 17.05 7.45
CA SER A 148 -25.94 17.51 6.06
C SER A 148 -25.24 18.83 5.72
N TYR A 149 -24.98 19.72 6.67
CA TYR A 149 -24.27 20.97 6.39
C TYR A 149 -22.78 20.73 6.07
N LEU A 150 -22.16 19.67 6.60
CA LEU A 150 -20.76 19.35 6.30
C LEU A 150 -20.57 18.92 4.85
N THR A 151 -21.60 18.35 4.22
CA THR A 151 -21.51 17.90 2.83
C THR A 151 -21.27 19.06 1.85
N ARG A 152 -21.49 20.31 2.27
CA ARG A 152 -21.29 21.53 1.47
C ARG A 152 -20.16 22.41 1.99
N HIS A 153 -19.31 21.89 2.89
CA HIS A 153 -18.25 22.68 3.49
C HIS A 153 -17.18 23.04 2.45
N LYS A 154 -16.96 24.35 2.24
CA LYS A 154 -16.14 24.86 1.13
C LYS A 154 -14.64 24.87 1.40
N SER A 155 -14.21 24.81 2.66
CA SER A 155 -12.79 24.95 3.03
C SER A 155 -12.14 23.64 3.48
N LEU A 156 -12.93 22.57 3.65
CA LEU A 156 -12.40 21.28 4.11
C LEU A 156 -11.53 20.68 3.02
N VAL A 157 -10.30 20.35 3.38
CA VAL A 157 -9.27 19.76 2.53
C VAL A 157 -9.14 18.26 2.80
N LYS A 158 -9.28 17.84 4.07
CA LYS A 158 -9.25 16.44 4.48
C LYS A 158 -10.40 16.10 5.41
N LEU A 159 -11.09 15.00 5.14
CA LEU A 159 -12.11 14.42 5.99
C LEU A 159 -11.74 12.96 6.26
N ILE A 160 -11.43 12.65 7.52
CA ILE A 160 -10.96 11.32 7.94
C ILE A 160 -12.00 10.70 8.87
N LEU A 161 -12.62 9.63 8.42
CA LEU A 161 -13.68 8.88 9.10
C LEU A 161 -13.30 7.40 9.26
N TYR A 162 -12.01 7.08 9.12
CA TYR A 162 -11.47 5.72 9.23
C TYR A 162 -12.05 4.99 10.45
N GLY A 163 -12.53 3.77 10.27
CA GLY A 163 -13.00 2.93 11.37
C GLY A 163 -14.31 3.38 12.05
N CYS A 164 -15.07 4.31 11.47
CA CYS A 164 -16.43 4.65 11.91
C CYS A 164 -17.41 3.51 11.56
N SER A 165 -17.37 2.42 12.32
CA SER A 165 -18.06 1.17 11.97
C SER A 165 -19.59 1.25 11.91
N SER A 166 -20.24 2.19 12.61
CA SER A 166 -21.70 2.41 12.58
C SER A 166 -22.16 3.42 11.53
N LEU A 167 -21.24 4.02 10.77
CA LEU A 167 -21.58 5.04 9.77
C LEU A 167 -22.15 4.38 8.52
N GLU A 168 -23.44 4.63 8.23
CA GLU A 168 -24.13 4.02 7.08
C GLU A 168 -24.08 4.88 5.82
N THR A 169 -24.01 6.21 5.96
CA THR A 169 -24.05 7.18 4.86
C THR A 169 -23.44 8.53 5.26
N LEU A 170 -23.00 9.31 4.27
CA LEU A 170 -22.62 10.73 4.43
C LEU A 170 -23.73 11.70 3.97
N GLY A 171 -24.96 11.19 3.81
CA GLY A 171 -26.06 11.91 3.17
C GLY A 171 -26.21 11.54 1.69
N SER A 172 -27.03 12.30 0.96
CA SER A 172 -27.36 11.98 -0.44
C SER A 172 -26.32 12.47 -1.45
N LYS A 173 -25.65 13.59 -1.16
CA LYS A 173 -24.70 14.22 -2.10
C LYS A 173 -23.62 15.01 -1.37
N LEU A 174 -22.36 14.87 -1.81
CA LEU A 174 -21.21 15.67 -1.37
C LEU A 174 -20.91 16.78 -2.38
N GLU A 175 -20.73 18.01 -1.90
CA GLU A 175 -20.46 19.21 -2.70
C GLU A 175 -19.33 20.03 -2.03
N MET A 176 -18.17 19.39 -1.81
CA MET A 176 -17.03 19.95 -1.08
C MET A 176 -15.90 20.36 -2.04
N SER A 177 -15.89 21.62 -2.47
CA SER A 177 -15.02 22.09 -3.57
C SER A 177 -13.52 22.07 -3.27
N SER A 178 -13.11 22.11 -1.99
CA SER A 178 -11.68 22.13 -1.60
C SER A 178 -11.15 20.77 -1.17
N LEU A 179 -12.01 19.74 -1.10
CA LEU A 179 -11.65 18.44 -0.54
C LEU A 179 -10.62 17.75 -1.44
N LYS A 180 -9.51 17.31 -0.85
CA LYS A 180 -8.41 16.59 -1.51
C LYS A 180 -8.30 15.14 -1.04
N GLU A 181 -8.78 14.84 0.15
CA GLU A 181 -8.69 13.50 0.74
C GLU A 181 -9.98 13.19 1.51
N LEU A 182 -10.60 12.06 1.17
CA LEU A 182 -11.74 11.49 1.87
C LEU A 182 -11.38 10.07 2.25
N ASP A 183 -11.26 9.81 3.56
CA ASP A 183 -10.95 8.49 4.09
C ASP A 183 -12.16 7.93 4.83
N LEU A 184 -12.68 6.82 4.31
CA LEU A 184 -13.80 6.03 4.82
C LEU A 184 -13.40 4.57 5.03
N ASP A 185 -12.10 4.25 5.05
CA ASP A 185 -11.62 2.90 5.26
C ASP A 185 -12.21 2.33 6.56
N PHE A 186 -12.56 1.04 6.57
CA PHE A 186 -13.17 0.33 7.70
C PHE A 186 -14.51 0.91 8.20
N CYS A 187 -15.23 1.71 7.41
CA CYS A 187 -16.65 2.03 7.67
C CYS A 187 -17.54 0.84 7.29
N THR A 188 -17.51 -0.21 8.11
CA THR A 188 -18.08 -1.54 7.80
C THR A 188 -19.61 -1.57 7.62
N SER A 189 -20.35 -0.58 8.10
CA SER A 189 -21.81 -0.48 7.89
C SER A 189 -22.19 0.33 6.64
N MET A 190 -21.23 0.99 5.98
CA MET A 190 -21.49 1.82 4.81
C MET A 190 -21.77 0.95 3.59
N ARG A 191 -23.04 0.90 3.18
CA ARG A 191 -23.51 0.11 2.02
C ARG A 191 -23.62 0.93 0.73
N LYS A 192 -23.83 2.23 0.85
CA LYS A 192 -24.00 3.15 -0.28
C LYS A 192 -23.19 4.41 -0.05
N LEU A 193 -22.54 4.88 -1.11
CA LEU A 193 -21.89 6.18 -1.11
C LEU A 193 -22.85 7.28 -1.52
N PRO A 194 -22.65 8.52 -1.04
CA PRO A 194 -23.34 9.68 -1.57
C PRO A 194 -22.95 9.93 -3.03
N GLU A 195 -23.81 10.63 -3.77
CA GLU A 195 -23.43 11.18 -5.07
C GLU A 195 -22.35 12.27 -4.90
N PHE A 196 -21.43 12.38 -5.85
CA PHE A 196 -20.38 13.41 -5.88
C PHE A 196 -20.80 14.59 -6.78
N GLY A 197 -20.72 15.81 -6.25
CA GLY A 197 -20.97 17.02 -7.01
C GLY A 197 -19.86 17.32 -8.01
N GLU A 198 -20.23 17.96 -9.13
CA GLU A 198 -19.26 18.39 -10.17
C GLU A 198 -18.17 19.35 -9.66
N CYS A 199 -18.36 19.97 -8.50
CA CYS A 199 -17.38 20.83 -7.86
C CYS A 199 -16.20 20.07 -7.23
N MET A 200 -16.29 18.76 -7.03
CA MET A 200 -15.29 17.94 -6.32
C MET A 200 -14.09 17.53 -7.21
N LYS A 201 -13.67 18.42 -8.11
CA LYS A 201 -12.59 18.16 -9.08
C LYS A 201 -11.20 18.09 -8.45
N HIS A 202 -11.06 18.52 -7.19
CA HIS A 202 -9.79 18.57 -6.46
C HIS A 202 -9.53 17.36 -5.56
N LEU A 203 -10.48 16.42 -5.47
CA LEU A 203 -10.28 15.19 -4.69
C LEU A 203 -9.16 14.37 -5.33
N LEU A 204 -8.12 14.06 -4.56
CA LEU A 204 -6.93 13.33 -5.01
C LEU A 204 -6.93 11.88 -4.51
N VAL A 205 -7.46 11.64 -3.31
CA VAL A 205 -7.49 10.33 -2.66
C VAL A 205 -8.90 10.05 -2.14
N LEU A 206 -9.42 8.88 -2.49
CA LEU A 206 -10.65 8.33 -1.96
C LEU A 206 -10.37 6.92 -1.43
N SER A 207 -10.51 6.75 -0.12
CA SER A 207 -10.25 5.48 0.57
C SER A 207 -11.56 4.89 1.07
N LEU A 208 -11.87 3.67 0.62
CA LEU A 208 -13.12 2.93 0.86
C LEU A 208 -12.85 1.47 1.25
N SER A 209 -11.61 1.12 1.56
CA SER A 209 -11.17 -0.22 1.92
C SER A 209 -12.02 -0.80 3.04
N LYS A 210 -12.36 -2.09 2.96
CA LYS A 210 -13.10 -2.81 4.01
C LYS A 210 -14.44 -2.15 4.40
N THR A 211 -15.08 -1.47 3.44
CA THR A 211 -16.47 -1.01 3.56
C THR A 211 -17.44 -2.05 3.00
N ALA A 212 -18.73 -1.94 3.32
CA ALA A 212 -19.78 -2.83 2.83
C ALA A 212 -20.45 -2.32 1.54
N ILE A 213 -19.80 -1.42 0.79
CA ILE A 213 -20.37 -0.79 -0.40
C ILE A 213 -20.69 -1.85 -1.46
N GLU A 214 -21.88 -1.72 -2.05
CA GLU A 214 -22.38 -2.65 -3.07
C GLU A 214 -22.06 -2.17 -4.49
N GLU A 215 -22.01 -0.85 -4.68
CA GLU A 215 -21.71 -0.16 -5.94
C GLU A 215 -21.05 1.21 -5.68
N LEU A 216 -20.32 1.73 -6.67
CA LEU A 216 -19.93 3.14 -6.71
C LEU A 216 -20.99 3.96 -7.46
N PRO A 217 -21.31 5.18 -7.00
CA PRO A 217 -22.28 6.04 -7.68
C PRO A 217 -21.74 6.46 -9.06
N THR A 218 -22.64 6.65 -10.02
CA THR A 218 -22.24 7.07 -11.39
C THR A 218 -21.53 8.43 -11.39
N THR A 219 -21.77 9.28 -10.40
CA THR A 219 -21.06 10.55 -10.21
C THR A 219 -19.61 10.40 -9.74
N VAL A 220 -19.11 9.19 -9.47
CA VAL A 220 -17.66 9.00 -9.22
C VAL A 220 -16.82 9.57 -10.36
N GLY A 221 -17.34 9.56 -11.60
CA GLY A 221 -16.69 10.17 -12.76
C GLY A 221 -16.59 11.71 -12.72
N CYS A 222 -17.22 12.39 -11.76
CA CYS A 222 -17.02 13.82 -11.50
C CYS A 222 -15.69 14.13 -10.81
N LEU A 223 -15.06 13.13 -10.18
CA LEU A 223 -13.80 13.23 -9.44
C LEU A 223 -12.59 13.23 -10.39
N VAL A 224 -12.60 14.10 -11.41
CA VAL A 224 -11.61 14.09 -12.52
C VAL A 224 -10.14 14.28 -12.07
N GLY A 225 -9.92 14.84 -10.88
CA GLY A 225 -8.59 14.99 -10.27
C GLY A 225 -8.12 13.80 -9.44
N LEU A 226 -8.94 12.75 -9.28
CA LEU A 226 -8.65 11.61 -8.42
C LEU A 226 -7.41 10.87 -8.92
N LYS A 227 -6.45 10.66 -8.02
CA LYS A 227 -5.18 9.96 -8.28
C LYS A 227 -5.16 8.57 -7.67
N LYS A 228 -5.76 8.39 -6.50
CA LYS A 228 -5.77 7.12 -5.77
C LYS A 228 -7.20 6.74 -5.37
N LEU A 229 -7.58 5.52 -5.71
CA LEU A 229 -8.85 4.91 -5.32
C LEU A 229 -8.57 3.58 -4.62
N HIS A 230 -8.87 3.51 -3.33
CA HIS A 230 -8.70 2.30 -2.52
C HIS A 230 -10.06 1.66 -2.25
N LEU A 231 -10.26 0.43 -2.71
CA LEU A 231 -11.48 -0.37 -2.57
C LEU A 231 -11.16 -1.77 -2.00
N ASN A 232 -9.97 -1.98 -1.42
CA ASN A 232 -9.55 -3.33 -1.06
C ASN A 232 -10.41 -3.91 0.06
N GLY A 233 -10.89 -5.14 -0.12
CA GLY A 233 -11.76 -5.84 0.81
C GLY A 233 -13.19 -5.32 0.81
N CYS A 234 -13.64 -4.60 -0.23
CA CYS A 234 -15.06 -4.33 -0.47
C CYS A 234 -15.73 -5.60 -1.05
N GLU A 235 -15.93 -6.60 -0.19
CA GLU A 235 -16.40 -7.94 -0.60
C GLU A 235 -17.78 -7.94 -1.28
N ARG A 236 -18.59 -6.92 -1.02
CA ARG A 236 -19.93 -6.72 -1.60
C ARG A 236 -19.93 -5.91 -2.90
N LEU A 237 -18.81 -5.34 -3.31
CA LEU A 237 -18.73 -4.52 -4.52
C LEU A 237 -18.92 -5.40 -5.75
N THR A 238 -20.02 -5.19 -6.46
CA THR A 238 -20.40 -6.04 -7.62
C THR A 238 -19.92 -5.47 -8.95
N CYS A 239 -19.85 -4.15 -9.10
CA CYS A 239 -19.41 -3.52 -10.34
C CYS A 239 -18.79 -2.14 -10.11
N LEU A 240 -17.96 -1.73 -11.07
CA LEU A 240 -17.53 -0.35 -11.26
C LEU A 240 -18.44 0.30 -12.33
N PRO A 241 -18.92 1.53 -12.11
CA PRO A 241 -19.72 2.25 -13.09
C PRO A 241 -18.86 2.68 -14.29
N ASP A 242 -19.46 2.74 -15.48
CA ASP A 242 -18.77 3.15 -16.72
C ASP A 242 -18.15 4.55 -16.62
N SER A 243 -18.71 5.41 -15.78
CA SER A 243 -18.17 6.75 -15.52
C SER A 243 -16.78 6.75 -14.91
N ILE A 244 -16.28 5.62 -14.37
CA ILE A 244 -14.89 5.48 -13.92
C ILE A 244 -13.90 5.80 -15.05
N GLN A 245 -14.30 5.59 -16.31
CA GLN A 245 -13.53 5.93 -17.51
C GLN A 245 -13.16 7.43 -17.59
N LYS A 246 -13.88 8.30 -16.87
CA LYS A 246 -13.60 9.76 -16.80
C LYS A 246 -12.43 10.10 -15.87
N LEU A 247 -11.98 9.17 -15.02
CA LEU A 247 -10.91 9.38 -14.04
C LEU A 247 -9.52 9.35 -14.71
N LYS A 248 -9.27 10.27 -15.65
CA LYS A 248 -8.02 10.30 -16.44
C LYS A 248 -6.76 10.60 -15.62
N SER A 249 -6.90 11.10 -14.40
CA SER A 249 -5.79 11.37 -13.47
C SER A 249 -5.46 10.18 -12.56
N LEU A 250 -6.23 9.08 -12.62
CA LEU A 250 -6.09 7.96 -11.70
C LEU A 250 -4.79 7.21 -11.99
N THR A 251 -3.90 7.19 -11.00
CA THR A 251 -2.61 6.50 -11.05
C THR A 251 -2.65 5.18 -10.31
N LEU A 252 -3.43 5.08 -9.23
CA LEU A 252 -3.56 3.87 -8.42
C LEU A 252 -5.02 3.45 -8.25
N LEU A 253 -5.31 2.19 -8.57
CA LEU A 253 -6.57 1.52 -8.29
C LEU A 253 -6.32 0.22 -7.53
N ASN A 254 -6.82 0.13 -6.30
CA ASN A 254 -6.73 -1.08 -5.49
C ASN A 254 -8.10 -1.72 -5.31
N LEU A 255 -8.31 -2.88 -5.94
CA LEU A 255 -9.53 -3.69 -5.87
C LEU A 255 -9.29 -5.02 -5.14
N SER A 256 -8.15 -5.20 -4.48
CA SER A 256 -7.78 -6.47 -3.87
C SER A 256 -8.86 -6.99 -2.91
N GLY A 257 -9.27 -8.25 -3.01
CA GLY A 257 -10.33 -8.83 -2.19
C GLY A 257 -11.74 -8.40 -2.58
N CYS A 258 -11.95 -7.95 -3.83
CA CYS A 258 -13.27 -7.71 -4.42
C CYS A 258 -13.61 -8.83 -5.42
N PRO A 259 -14.18 -9.96 -4.98
CA PRO A 259 -14.36 -11.15 -5.83
C PRO A 259 -15.43 -11.00 -6.92
N ASN A 260 -16.33 -10.03 -6.78
CA ASN A 260 -17.50 -9.87 -7.66
C ASN A 260 -17.28 -8.84 -8.78
N VAL A 261 -16.18 -8.08 -8.77
CA VAL A 261 -15.95 -6.93 -9.68
C VAL A 261 -15.59 -7.33 -11.13
N LEU A 262 -15.45 -8.63 -11.39
CA LEU A 262 -14.91 -9.23 -12.61
C LEU A 262 -15.55 -8.70 -13.90
N GLN A 263 -16.87 -8.58 -13.91
CA GLN A 263 -17.64 -8.20 -15.11
C GLN A 263 -17.40 -6.74 -15.51
N SER A 264 -16.95 -5.90 -14.58
CA SER A 264 -16.79 -4.45 -14.78
C SER A 264 -15.36 -4.00 -15.12
N LEU A 265 -14.40 -4.94 -15.18
CA LEU A 265 -13.02 -4.60 -15.52
C LEU A 265 -12.89 -3.99 -16.93
N HIS A 266 -13.89 -4.18 -17.81
CA HIS A 266 -13.89 -3.60 -19.14
C HIS A 266 -13.81 -2.06 -19.16
N SER A 267 -14.35 -1.43 -18.12
CA SER A 267 -14.33 0.02 -17.93
C SER A 267 -12.98 0.58 -17.51
N LEU A 268 -11.96 -0.26 -17.26
CA LEU A 268 -10.60 0.19 -16.94
C LEU A 268 -9.77 0.57 -18.18
N SER A 269 -10.15 0.12 -19.37
CA SER A 269 -9.37 0.24 -20.63
C SER A 269 -8.98 1.67 -20.98
N SER A 270 -9.74 2.65 -20.50
CA SER A 270 -9.54 4.06 -20.81
C SER A 270 -8.67 4.81 -19.79
N LEU A 271 -8.22 4.13 -18.73
CA LEU A 271 -7.41 4.69 -17.64
C LEU A 271 -5.93 4.70 -18.01
N THR A 272 -5.56 5.50 -19.02
CA THR A 272 -4.21 5.52 -19.60
C THR A 272 -3.12 6.04 -18.66
N SER A 273 -3.48 6.73 -17.57
CA SER A 273 -2.55 7.20 -16.53
C SER A 273 -2.32 6.21 -15.39
N LEU A 274 -3.04 5.08 -15.38
CA LEU A 274 -2.95 4.08 -14.32
C LEU A 274 -1.55 3.46 -14.33
N ASP A 275 -0.81 3.63 -13.24
CA ASP A 275 0.53 3.07 -13.04
C ASP A 275 0.52 1.84 -12.13
N THR A 276 -0.48 1.72 -11.26
CA THR A 276 -0.60 0.66 -10.26
C THR A 276 -2.03 0.11 -10.26
N LEU A 277 -2.17 -1.18 -10.56
CA LEU A 277 -3.44 -1.90 -10.49
C LEU A 277 -3.30 -3.12 -9.58
N LYS A 278 -4.08 -3.15 -8.51
CA LYS A 278 -4.11 -4.29 -7.58
C LYS A 278 -5.43 -5.04 -7.66
N LEU A 279 -5.35 -6.32 -7.98
CA LEU A 279 -6.46 -7.26 -8.15
C LEU A 279 -6.18 -8.57 -7.38
N SER A 280 -5.43 -8.50 -6.28
CA SER A 280 -5.14 -9.66 -5.45
C SER A 280 -6.42 -10.24 -4.87
N GLY A 281 -6.65 -11.55 -4.95
CA GLY A 281 -7.86 -12.19 -4.41
C GLY A 281 -9.19 -11.77 -5.07
N CYS A 282 -9.17 -11.24 -6.29
CA CYS A 282 -10.38 -10.88 -7.06
C CYS A 282 -10.97 -12.06 -7.84
N PHE A 283 -10.18 -13.10 -8.11
CA PHE A 283 -10.52 -14.15 -9.07
C PHE A 283 -10.47 -15.53 -8.43
N LEU A 284 -11.37 -15.72 -7.46
CA LEU A 284 -11.43 -16.93 -6.65
C LEU A 284 -12.23 -18.06 -7.32
N THR A 285 -13.19 -17.71 -8.18
CA THR A 285 -13.97 -18.67 -8.97
C THR A 285 -13.17 -19.13 -10.19
N PHE A 286 -13.25 -20.43 -10.50
CA PHE A 286 -12.57 -21.02 -11.64
C PHE A 286 -13.05 -20.34 -12.93
N GLN A 287 -12.12 -19.78 -13.70
CA GLN A 287 -12.36 -19.29 -15.05
C GLN A 287 -11.27 -19.85 -15.96
N GLU A 288 -11.66 -20.53 -17.03
CA GLU A 288 -10.73 -21.11 -18.01
C GLU A 288 -9.91 -20.03 -18.74
N SER A 289 -10.51 -18.85 -18.93
CA SER A 289 -9.88 -17.65 -19.48
C SER A 289 -10.71 -16.43 -19.12
N TRP A 290 -10.06 -15.29 -18.88
CA TRP A 290 -10.68 -13.97 -18.96
C TRP A 290 -10.47 -13.45 -20.38
N SER A 291 -11.44 -12.72 -20.91
CA SER A 291 -11.38 -12.16 -22.27
C SER A 291 -10.89 -10.70 -22.27
N TYR A 292 -10.42 -10.19 -21.13
CA TYR A 292 -10.14 -8.77 -21.00
C TYR A 292 -8.70 -8.39 -21.31
N ASN A 293 -8.54 -7.41 -22.19
CA ASN A 293 -7.24 -6.93 -22.62
C ASN A 293 -6.84 -5.65 -21.86
N PHE A 294 -5.78 -5.74 -21.07
CA PHE A 294 -5.17 -4.60 -20.38
C PHE A 294 -4.17 -3.81 -21.23
N ALA A 295 -3.92 -4.18 -22.50
CA ALA A 295 -2.91 -3.54 -23.36
C ALA A 295 -3.06 -2.02 -23.49
N ASN A 296 -4.27 -1.48 -23.29
CA ASN A 296 -4.52 -0.04 -23.31
C ASN A 296 -4.04 0.70 -22.04
N LEU A 297 -3.65 -0.01 -20.98
CA LEU A 297 -3.05 0.55 -19.77
C LEU A 297 -1.57 0.85 -20.00
N VAL A 298 -1.28 1.74 -20.95
CA VAL A 298 0.07 2.05 -21.45
C VAL A 298 1.02 2.63 -20.39
N SER A 299 0.51 3.10 -19.26
CA SER A 299 1.31 3.61 -18.14
C SER A 299 1.52 2.59 -17.02
N LEU A 300 0.91 1.40 -17.09
CA LEU A 300 0.92 0.43 -16.00
C LEU A 300 2.34 -0.07 -15.75
N MET A 301 2.82 0.12 -14.52
CA MET A 301 4.14 -0.30 -14.05
C MET A 301 4.05 -1.43 -13.03
N ASP A 302 2.98 -1.49 -12.24
CA ASP A 302 2.78 -2.43 -11.15
C ASP A 302 1.42 -3.11 -11.27
N LEU A 303 1.44 -4.43 -11.48
CA LEU A 303 0.25 -5.26 -11.59
C LEU A 303 0.29 -6.36 -10.53
N ASP A 304 -0.64 -6.29 -9.59
CA ASP A 304 -0.81 -7.30 -8.54
C ASP A 304 -1.99 -8.21 -8.84
N LEU A 305 -1.69 -9.48 -9.14
CA LEU A 305 -2.64 -10.57 -9.40
C LEU A 305 -2.45 -11.71 -8.38
N SER A 306 -1.86 -11.47 -7.21
CA SER A 306 -1.65 -12.53 -6.22
C SER A 306 -2.95 -13.08 -5.63
N GLU A 307 -2.86 -14.17 -4.87
CA GLU A 307 -3.99 -14.75 -4.12
C GLU A 307 -5.21 -15.11 -4.99
N ASN A 308 -4.98 -15.42 -6.26
CA ASN A 308 -6.03 -15.74 -7.22
C ASN A 308 -6.02 -17.22 -7.62
N ASN A 309 -7.12 -17.69 -8.21
CA ASN A 309 -7.33 -19.12 -8.46
C ASN A 309 -7.39 -19.49 -9.95
N PHE A 310 -6.83 -18.65 -10.83
CA PHE A 310 -6.81 -18.87 -12.27
C PHE A 310 -5.77 -19.93 -12.68
N VAL A 311 -6.05 -20.67 -13.76
CA VAL A 311 -5.11 -21.68 -14.33
C VAL A 311 -4.03 -21.04 -15.19
N ARG A 312 -4.35 -19.90 -15.82
CA ARG A 312 -3.49 -19.15 -16.73
C ARG A 312 -3.84 -17.68 -16.56
N VAL A 313 -2.85 -16.82 -16.73
CA VAL A 313 -3.05 -15.36 -16.72
C VAL A 313 -3.62 -14.95 -18.09
N PRO A 314 -4.88 -14.51 -18.23
CA PRO A 314 -5.55 -14.40 -19.53
C PRO A 314 -5.28 -13.10 -20.31
N ILE A 315 -4.12 -12.49 -20.11
CA ILE A 315 -3.88 -11.09 -20.47
C ILE A 315 -2.68 -11.01 -21.42
N ASN A 316 -2.73 -10.12 -22.40
CA ASN A 316 -1.58 -9.72 -23.23
C ASN A 316 -0.56 -8.89 -22.42
N ILE A 317 -0.08 -9.41 -21.29
CA ILE A 317 0.85 -8.71 -20.38
C ILE A 317 2.12 -8.29 -21.12
N HIS A 318 2.58 -9.12 -22.07
CA HIS A 318 3.68 -8.82 -22.96
C HIS A 318 3.51 -7.55 -23.81
N GLU A 319 2.28 -7.07 -24.02
CA GLU A 319 1.98 -5.82 -24.75
C GLU A 319 2.09 -4.57 -23.87
N LEU A 320 2.22 -4.71 -22.54
CA LEU A 320 2.32 -3.57 -21.63
C LEU A 320 3.73 -2.97 -21.66
N PRO A 321 3.94 -1.77 -22.23
CA PRO A 321 5.27 -1.28 -22.57
C PRO A 321 6.08 -0.81 -21.35
N LYS A 322 5.42 -0.53 -20.22
CA LYS A 322 6.05 0.01 -19.00
C LYS A 322 5.95 -0.92 -17.80
N LEU A 323 5.39 -2.12 -17.96
CA LEU A 323 5.18 -3.02 -16.82
C LEU A 323 6.53 -3.43 -16.23
N ARG A 324 6.74 -3.13 -14.96
CA ARG A 324 7.98 -3.44 -14.22
C ARG A 324 7.77 -4.54 -13.20
N ARG A 325 6.62 -4.58 -12.53
CA ARG A 325 6.35 -5.52 -11.44
C ARG A 325 5.08 -6.30 -11.73
N LEU A 326 5.19 -7.63 -11.67
CA LEU A 326 4.08 -8.55 -11.78
C LEU A 326 4.07 -9.50 -10.58
N ASN A 327 3.03 -9.41 -9.76
CA ASN A 327 2.83 -10.30 -8.63
C ASN A 327 1.77 -11.37 -8.97
N LEU A 328 2.19 -12.62 -8.96
CA LEU A 328 1.39 -13.85 -9.13
C LEU A 328 1.53 -14.76 -7.90
N ASP A 329 1.98 -14.22 -6.76
CA ASP A 329 2.17 -15.01 -5.56
C ASP A 329 0.84 -15.64 -5.11
N ARG A 330 0.89 -16.81 -4.47
CA ARG A 330 -0.30 -17.51 -3.94
C ARG A 330 -1.38 -17.75 -5.01
N CYS A 331 -0.97 -18.09 -6.23
CA CYS A 331 -1.86 -18.57 -7.29
C CYS A 331 -1.73 -20.09 -7.45
N PRO A 332 -2.35 -20.92 -6.59
CA PRO A 332 -2.04 -22.34 -6.45
C PRO A 332 -2.37 -23.17 -7.69
N ASN A 333 -3.36 -22.75 -8.49
CA ASN A 333 -3.79 -23.44 -9.70
C ASN A 333 -3.13 -22.93 -10.98
N LEU A 334 -2.26 -21.92 -10.90
CA LEU A 334 -1.55 -21.37 -12.06
C LEU A 334 -0.60 -22.43 -12.65
N LYS A 335 -0.87 -22.86 -13.88
CA LYS A 335 -0.08 -23.87 -14.60
C LYS A 335 0.97 -23.28 -15.52
N VAL A 336 0.73 -22.09 -16.07
CA VAL A 336 1.60 -21.48 -17.09
C VAL A 336 1.80 -19.99 -16.80
N LEU A 337 3.06 -19.54 -16.77
CA LEU A 337 3.39 -18.12 -16.71
C LEU A 337 3.06 -17.42 -18.05
N PRO A 338 2.55 -16.18 -18.03
CA PRO A 338 2.33 -15.41 -19.25
C PRO A 338 3.65 -15.00 -19.90
N GLU A 339 3.65 -14.73 -21.21
CA GLU A 339 4.75 -13.99 -21.81
C GLU A 339 4.80 -12.58 -21.21
N LEU A 340 6.02 -12.08 -20.95
CA LEU A 340 6.25 -10.81 -20.26
C LEU A 340 6.99 -9.82 -21.16
N PRO A 341 6.78 -8.50 -20.97
CA PRO A 341 7.49 -7.48 -21.72
C PRO A 341 8.95 -7.36 -21.24
N SER A 342 9.83 -6.82 -22.08
CA SER A 342 11.24 -6.58 -21.74
C SER A 342 11.44 -5.50 -20.65
N SER A 343 10.40 -4.71 -20.36
CA SER A 343 10.38 -3.74 -19.27
C SER A 343 10.29 -4.37 -17.88
N ILE A 344 9.97 -5.66 -17.77
CA ILE A 344 9.81 -6.33 -16.48
C ILE A 344 11.11 -6.28 -15.67
N ARG A 345 10.99 -6.06 -14.36
CA ARG A 345 12.07 -5.99 -13.37
C ARG A 345 11.80 -6.91 -12.18
N GLU A 346 10.54 -7.24 -11.93
CA GLU A 346 10.15 -8.13 -10.84
C GLU A 346 9.00 -9.06 -11.27
N LEU A 347 9.19 -10.35 -11.04
CA LEU A 347 8.15 -11.38 -11.14
C LEU A 347 8.10 -12.16 -9.82
N ASN A 348 6.94 -12.23 -9.18
CA ASN A 348 6.75 -13.04 -7.98
C ASN A 348 5.71 -14.13 -8.21
N ALA A 349 6.08 -15.41 -8.13
CA ALA A 349 5.20 -16.56 -8.31
C ALA A 349 5.52 -17.68 -7.28
N ARG A 350 5.88 -17.30 -6.05
CA ARG A 350 6.45 -18.20 -5.03
C ARG A 350 5.52 -19.31 -4.55
N HIS A 351 4.23 -19.02 -4.45
CA HIS A 351 3.25 -19.99 -3.97
C HIS A 351 2.32 -20.48 -5.10
N SER A 352 2.79 -20.45 -6.33
CA SER A 352 2.11 -21.03 -7.51
C SER A 352 2.54 -22.47 -7.75
N THR A 353 2.09 -23.39 -6.88
CA THR A 353 2.60 -24.77 -6.82
C THR A 353 2.26 -25.64 -8.03
N SER A 354 1.29 -25.26 -8.87
CA SER A 354 0.87 -26.04 -10.05
C SER A 354 1.62 -25.70 -11.34
N LEU A 355 2.65 -24.84 -11.29
CA LEU A 355 3.38 -24.41 -12.50
C LEU A 355 4.03 -25.61 -13.23
N ASP A 356 3.69 -25.78 -14.51
CA ASP A 356 4.30 -26.77 -15.41
C ASP A 356 5.80 -26.47 -15.58
N ILE A 357 6.65 -27.49 -15.61
CA ILE A 357 8.11 -27.43 -15.87
C ILE A 357 8.44 -26.53 -17.08
N LYS A 358 7.56 -26.43 -18.08
CA LYS A 358 7.70 -25.53 -19.24
C LYS A 358 7.82 -24.04 -18.88
N HIS A 359 7.47 -23.62 -17.66
CA HIS A 359 7.64 -22.22 -17.22
C HIS A 359 9.09 -21.74 -17.36
N TRP A 360 10.08 -22.63 -17.30
CA TRP A 360 11.50 -22.29 -17.51
C TRP A 360 11.79 -21.71 -18.89
N ASN A 361 11.00 -22.05 -19.91
CA ASN A 361 11.10 -21.42 -21.23
C ASN A 361 10.65 -19.96 -21.21
N VAL A 362 9.71 -19.61 -20.32
CA VAL A 362 9.29 -18.21 -20.12
C VAL A 362 10.40 -17.47 -19.38
N ILE A 363 10.93 -18.04 -18.31
CA ILE A 363 12.03 -17.46 -17.53
C ILE A 363 13.25 -17.16 -18.43
N SER A 364 13.69 -18.11 -19.26
CA SER A 364 14.84 -17.89 -20.15
C SER A 364 14.58 -16.80 -21.19
N LYS A 365 13.37 -16.76 -21.77
CA LYS A 365 12.93 -15.67 -22.65
C LYS A 365 12.96 -14.31 -21.95
N VAL A 366 12.50 -14.24 -20.70
CA VAL A 366 12.45 -13.01 -19.91
C VAL A 366 13.86 -12.50 -19.61
N CYS A 367 14.78 -13.37 -19.18
CA CYS A 367 16.18 -13.01 -18.98
C CYS A 367 16.83 -12.47 -20.25
N CYS A 368 16.59 -13.10 -21.41
CA CYS A 368 17.13 -12.63 -22.69
C CYS A 368 16.48 -11.33 -23.17
N GLY A 369 15.17 -11.18 -23.00
CA GLY A 369 14.45 -9.95 -23.33
C GLY A 369 14.91 -8.76 -22.47
N PHE A 370 15.17 -8.99 -21.19
CA PHE A 370 15.77 -8.03 -20.27
C PHE A 370 17.18 -7.63 -20.71
N ALA A 371 18.05 -8.61 -21.00
CA ALA A 371 19.42 -8.38 -21.48
C ALA A 371 19.48 -7.62 -22.82
N ALA A 372 18.48 -7.81 -23.67
CA ALA A 372 18.35 -7.10 -24.95
C ALA A 372 17.74 -5.69 -24.81
N SER A 373 17.18 -5.35 -23.64
CA SER A 373 16.47 -4.08 -23.46
C SER A 373 17.46 -2.92 -23.37
N THR A 374 17.28 -1.90 -24.21
CA THR A 374 18.01 -0.62 -24.14
C THR A 374 17.44 0.32 -23.08
N ASN A 375 16.45 -0.14 -22.31
CA ASN A 375 15.81 0.62 -21.24
C ASN A 375 16.72 0.59 -20.01
N HIS A 376 17.77 1.39 -20.08
CA HIS A 376 18.64 1.76 -18.96
C HIS A 376 17.85 2.64 -17.98
N ASP A 377 16.88 2.05 -17.30
CA ASP A 377 16.62 2.51 -15.94
C ASP A 377 17.85 2.18 -15.11
N SER A 378 18.22 3.07 -14.19
CA SER A 378 19.46 3.08 -13.37
C SER A 378 19.80 1.81 -12.59
N ASP A 379 18.97 0.78 -12.68
CA ASP A 379 18.93 -0.31 -11.72
C ASP A 379 19.55 -1.59 -12.22
N GLY A 380 19.56 -1.86 -13.54
CA GLY A 380 20.26 -3.00 -14.17
C GLY A 380 19.96 -4.40 -13.58
N ILE A 381 18.86 -4.54 -12.83
CA ILE A 381 18.46 -5.77 -12.13
C ILE A 381 17.07 -6.22 -12.58
N LEU A 382 16.95 -7.52 -12.87
CA LEU A 382 15.70 -8.26 -12.93
C LEU A 382 15.73 -9.35 -11.84
N GLN A 383 14.73 -9.36 -10.97
CA GLN A 383 14.56 -10.39 -9.94
C GLN A 383 13.28 -11.19 -10.18
N MET A 384 13.36 -12.50 -10.00
CA MET A 384 12.20 -13.37 -10.15
C MET A 384 12.17 -14.42 -9.06
N TRP A 385 10.98 -14.68 -8.59
CA TRP A 385 10.71 -15.74 -7.63
C TRP A 385 9.71 -16.72 -8.20
N VAL A 386 10.05 -18.00 -8.18
CA VAL A 386 9.19 -19.04 -8.77
C VAL A 386 9.07 -20.22 -7.82
N ALA A 387 7.83 -20.65 -7.59
CA ALA A 387 7.54 -21.86 -6.84
C ALA A 387 8.28 -23.06 -7.45
N GLN A 388 8.89 -23.89 -6.60
CA GLN A 388 9.35 -25.21 -7.05
C GLN A 388 8.14 -26.15 -7.14
N ASN A 389 7.93 -26.76 -8.31
CA ASN A 389 6.97 -27.85 -8.47
C ASN A 389 7.66 -29.15 -8.07
N GLN A 390 7.11 -29.89 -7.10
CA GLN A 390 7.57 -31.23 -6.74
C GLN A 390 6.68 -32.25 -7.43
N ILE A 391 7.18 -32.90 -8.47
CA ILE A 391 6.51 -34.04 -9.08
C ILE A 391 7.23 -35.31 -8.61
N LYS A 392 6.56 -36.09 -7.74
CA LYS A 392 7.04 -37.42 -7.35
C LYS A 392 6.48 -38.47 -8.31
N ILE A 393 7.32 -39.03 -9.16
CA ILE A 393 6.97 -40.14 -10.07
C ILE A 393 7.86 -41.33 -9.72
N PHE A 394 7.24 -42.47 -9.34
CA PHE A 394 7.95 -43.72 -9.03
C PHE A 394 9.15 -43.58 -8.07
N GLY A 395 9.06 -42.69 -7.07
CA GLY A 395 10.12 -42.48 -6.09
C GLY A 395 11.24 -41.51 -6.52
N LEU A 396 11.20 -40.98 -7.75
CA LEU A 396 12.04 -39.87 -8.21
C LEU A 396 11.30 -38.55 -7.96
N THR A 397 11.93 -37.61 -7.25
CA THR A 397 11.45 -36.23 -7.21
C THR A 397 12.02 -35.48 -8.42
N ILE A 398 11.17 -35.15 -9.38
CA ILE A 398 11.53 -34.30 -10.52
C ILE A 398 11.24 -32.86 -10.12
N GLY A 399 12.20 -31.95 -10.39
CA GLY A 399 12.11 -30.53 -10.08
C GLY A 399 12.92 -30.08 -8.87
N GLU A 400 13.79 -30.92 -8.30
CA GLU A 400 14.75 -30.58 -7.23
C GLU A 400 16.04 -29.92 -7.71
N GLU A 401 16.22 -29.78 -9.01
CA GLU A 401 17.47 -29.31 -9.62
C GLU A 401 17.34 -27.90 -10.17
N ILE A 402 18.49 -27.22 -10.20
CA ILE A 402 18.64 -25.99 -10.98
C ILE A 402 18.34 -26.32 -12.47
N PRO A 403 17.55 -25.49 -13.17
CA PRO A 403 17.18 -25.77 -14.55
C PRO A 403 18.40 -25.89 -15.46
N LEU A 404 18.36 -26.82 -16.41
CA LEU A 404 19.43 -27.07 -17.40
C LEU A 404 19.80 -25.83 -18.26
N TRP A 405 18.96 -24.80 -18.28
CA TRP A 405 19.30 -23.54 -18.91
C TRP A 405 20.47 -22.82 -18.20
N PHE A 406 20.63 -23.01 -16.90
CA PHE A 406 21.83 -22.59 -16.15
C PHE A 406 22.93 -23.63 -16.37
N VAL A 407 23.97 -23.24 -17.11
CA VAL A 407 25.02 -24.15 -17.62
C VAL A 407 26.02 -24.49 -16.52
N HIS A 408 26.32 -23.51 -15.65
CA HIS A 408 27.13 -23.72 -14.47
C HIS A 408 26.20 -24.04 -13.31
N GLN A 409 26.40 -25.17 -12.63
CA GLN A 409 25.61 -25.57 -11.48
C GLN A 409 26.53 -26.12 -10.39
N GLU A 410 26.31 -25.71 -9.15
CA GLU A 410 27.05 -26.15 -7.97
C GLU A 410 26.08 -26.48 -6.82
N GLU A 411 26.48 -27.42 -5.97
CA GLU A 411 25.81 -27.65 -4.69
C GLU A 411 26.23 -26.57 -3.69
N GLY A 412 25.27 -26.08 -2.91
CA GLY A 412 25.46 -25.04 -1.91
C GLY A 412 25.02 -23.65 -2.37
N ASN A 413 25.49 -22.64 -1.63
CA ASN A 413 25.03 -21.27 -1.72
C ASN A 413 25.73 -20.40 -2.75
N GLY A 414 26.62 -20.98 -3.56
CA GLY A 414 27.30 -20.24 -4.60
C GLY A 414 27.66 -21.06 -5.82
N VAL A 415 28.03 -20.37 -6.87
CA VAL A 415 28.38 -20.91 -8.17
C VAL A 415 29.56 -20.14 -8.77
N SER A 416 30.50 -20.86 -9.34
CA SER A 416 31.69 -20.32 -9.98
C SER A 416 31.48 -20.28 -11.49
N VAL A 417 31.77 -19.14 -12.10
CA VAL A 417 31.71 -18.94 -13.55
C VAL A 417 33.02 -18.36 -14.05
N THR A 418 33.45 -18.87 -15.20
CA THR A 418 34.59 -18.34 -15.94
C THR A 418 34.19 -17.07 -16.70
N LEU A 419 35.19 -16.26 -17.07
CA LEU A 419 34.98 -14.96 -17.72
C LEU A 419 33.98 -15.02 -18.90
N PRO A 420 33.15 -13.97 -19.04
CA PRO A 420 32.30 -13.81 -20.21
C PRO A 420 33.14 -13.74 -21.49
N HIS A 421 32.64 -14.34 -22.57
CA HIS A 421 33.23 -14.16 -23.90
C HIS A 421 32.88 -12.76 -24.43
N ASN A 422 33.64 -12.24 -25.40
CA ASN A 422 33.22 -11.05 -26.15
C ASN A 422 31.78 -11.28 -26.67
N GLU A 423 30.86 -10.34 -26.41
CA GLU A 423 29.40 -10.38 -26.69
C GLU A 423 28.44 -10.76 -25.54
N THR A 424 28.91 -10.86 -24.30
CA THR A 424 28.01 -11.02 -23.13
C THR A 424 27.26 -9.74 -22.78
N MET A 425 25.95 -9.87 -22.56
CA MET A 425 25.03 -8.76 -22.27
C MET A 425 24.52 -8.76 -20.83
N ALA A 426 24.38 -9.94 -20.22
CA ALA A 426 23.90 -10.07 -18.85
C ALA A 426 24.40 -11.37 -18.19
N LEU A 427 24.29 -11.43 -16.86
CA LEU A 427 24.51 -12.63 -16.04
C LEU A 427 23.19 -13.05 -15.41
N ALA A 428 22.77 -14.30 -15.60
CA ALA A 428 21.65 -14.89 -14.90
C ALA A 428 22.15 -15.85 -13.82
N LEU A 429 21.74 -15.61 -12.57
CA LEU A 429 21.99 -16.45 -11.40
C LEU A 429 20.67 -17.11 -10.97
N CYS A 430 20.74 -18.32 -10.45
CA CYS A 430 19.62 -19.05 -9.89
C CYS A 430 20.05 -19.68 -8.57
N PHE A 431 19.26 -19.46 -7.52
CA PHE A 431 19.48 -20.04 -6.21
C PHE A 431 18.24 -20.85 -5.84
N ARG A 432 18.43 -22.12 -5.48
CA ARG A 432 17.36 -22.96 -4.96
C ARG A 432 17.36 -22.88 -3.44
N LEU A 433 16.27 -22.34 -2.89
CA LEU A 433 16.11 -22.16 -1.45
C LEU A 433 15.15 -23.17 -0.86
N CYS A 434 15.55 -23.76 0.26
CA CYS A 434 14.78 -24.76 0.99
C CYS A 434 14.61 -24.32 2.45
N PRO A 435 13.41 -24.49 3.04
CA PRO A 435 13.18 -24.16 4.44
C PRO A 435 13.99 -25.07 5.38
N THR A 436 14.50 -24.51 6.47
CA THR A 436 15.29 -25.24 7.48
C THR A 436 14.49 -25.55 8.76
N LYS A 437 13.42 -24.80 9.08
CA LYS A 437 12.51 -24.98 10.24
C LYS A 437 11.09 -24.42 9.96
N SER A 438 10.10 -24.76 10.79
CA SER A 438 8.65 -24.61 10.52
C SER A 438 7.99 -23.32 11.03
N ARG A 439 8.74 -22.28 11.45
CA ARG A 439 8.11 -21.03 11.92
C ARG A 439 8.64 -19.82 11.16
N PRO A 440 7.80 -19.16 10.34
CA PRO A 440 8.22 -18.09 9.47
C PRO A 440 8.62 -16.83 10.26
N ASN A 441 9.85 -16.37 10.09
CA ASN A 441 10.30 -15.03 10.47
C ASN A 441 10.35 -14.09 9.26
N PHE A 442 10.37 -12.78 9.53
CA PHE A 442 10.56 -11.75 8.51
C PHE A 442 12.04 -11.63 8.16
N ALA A 443 12.33 -11.35 6.89
CA ALA A 443 13.68 -11.06 6.45
C ALA A 443 13.78 -9.83 5.57
N GLN A 444 14.76 -8.98 5.87
CA GLN A 444 15.28 -7.92 5.01
C GLN A 444 16.81 -8.16 4.86
N ASP A 445 17.52 -7.40 4.03
CA ASP A 445 19.00 -7.40 4.02
C ASP A 445 19.73 -8.67 3.52
N SER A 446 19.22 -9.38 2.50
CA SER A 446 20.04 -10.39 1.80
C SER A 446 21.00 -9.73 0.82
N SER A 447 22.24 -10.23 0.78
CA SER A 447 23.28 -9.75 -0.13
C SER A 447 23.71 -10.88 -1.07
N VAL A 448 23.91 -10.52 -2.33
CA VAL A 448 24.67 -11.36 -3.25
C VAL A 448 26.12 -10.90 -3.13
N ILE A 449 26.99 -11.84 -2.80
CA ILE A 449 28.42 -11.63 -2.64
C ILE A 449 29.11 -12.19 -3.89
N CYS A 450 30.06 -11.45 -4.44
CA CYS A 450 30.96 -11.93 -5.48
C CYS A 450 32.39 -11.90 -4.95
N ASN A 451 33.09 -13.05 -4.94
CA ASN A 451 34.47 -13.17 -4.49
C ASN A 451 34.72 -12.52 -3.10
N GLY A 452 33.79 -12.72 -2.16
CA GLY A 452 33.89 -12.18 -0.81
C GLY A 452 33.55 -10.68 -0.65
N LYS A 453 33.11 -10.00 -1.72
CA LYS A 453 32.64 -8.61 -1.69
C LYS A 453 31.16 -8.53 -2.02
N GLU A 454 30.43 -7.66 -1.33
CA GLU A 454 29.03 -7.38 -1.66
C GLU A 454 28.91 -6.88 -3.11
N PHE A 455 28.16 -7.62 -3.93
CA PHE A 455 28.01 -7.41 -5.36
C PHE A 455 26.76 -6.60 -5.69
N ILE A 456 25.71 -6.74 -4.87
CA ILE A 456 24.45 -6.00 -5.02
C ILE A 456 24.15 -5.29 -3.69
N GLN A 457 24.25 -3.96 -3.68
CA GLN A 457 24.01 -3.10 -2.52
C GLN A 457 22.54 -2.70 -2.32
N LYS A 458 21.63 -3.27 -3.13
CA LYS A 458 20.20 -2.97 -3.06
C LYS A 458 19.48 -4.05 -2.28
N ASN A 459 18.46 -3.63 -1.52
CA ASN A 459 17.49 -4.53 -0.90
C ASN A 459 16.83 -5.36 -2.01
N LEU A 460 17.35 -6.56 -2.26
CA LEU A 460 16.67 -7.57 -3.05
C LEU A 460 15.30 -7.79 -2.39
N ILE A 461 14.24 -7.77 -3.19
CA ILE A 461 12.89 -7.87 -2.63
C ILE A 461 12.71 -9.29 -2.14
N TRP A 462 12.83 -9.44 -0.83
CA TRP A 462 12.56 -10.67 -0.13
C TRP A 462 11.13 -10.68 0.38
N ALA A 463 10.51 -11.84 0.34
CA ALA A 463 9.17 -12.02 0.85
C ALA A 463 9.14 -13.26 1.76
N ARG A 464 8.09 -13.37 2.60
CA ARG A 464 7.95 -14.33 3.72
C ARG A 464 8.57 -15.70 3.45
N GLU A 465 9.23 -16.25 4.48
CA GLU A 465 9.65 -17.65 4.55
C GLU A 465 8.51 -18.60 4.14
N THR A 466 8.85 -19.63 3.38
CA THR A 466 7.90 -20.53 2.72
C THR A 466 8.10 -21.96 3.19
N GLU A 467 7.02 -22.70 3.39
CA GLU A 467 7.08 -24.15 3.71
C GLU A 467 7.57 -24.99 2.51
N ASN A 468 7.50 -24.43 1.30
CA ASN A 468 7.94 -25.07 0.07
C ASN A 468 9.25 -24.47 -0.42
N SER A 469 10.02 -25.28 -1.16
CA SER A 469 11.24 -24.82 -1.82
C SER A 469 10.93 -23.84 -2.96
N GLN A 470 11.88 -22.96 -3.25
CA GLN A 470 11.72 -21.82 -4.16
C GLN A 470 12.95 -21.67 -5.05
N HIS A 471 12.76 -21.14 -6.25
CA HIS A 471 13.85 -20.62 -7.06
C HIS A 471 13.85 -19.10 -7.00
N PHE A 472 14.99 -18.54 -6.58
CA PHE A 472 15.29 -17.12 -6.70
C PHE A 472 16.23 -16.91 -7.87
N ILE A 473 15.80 -16.10 -8.83
CA ILE A 473 16.53 -15.87 -10.08
C ILE A 473 16.84 -14.39 -10.18
N LEU A 474 18.07 -14.10 -10.57
CA LEU A 474 18.58 -12.76 -10.66
C LEU A 474 19.30 -12.58 -12.00
N CYS A 475 18.85 -11.63 -12.81
CA CYS A 475 19.48 -11.30 -14.07
C CYS A 475 20.04 -9.87 -13.99
N LEU A 476 21.33 -9.73 -14.28
CA LEU A 476 22.10 -8.51 -14.08
C LEU A 476 22.70 -8.05 -15.39
N THR A 477 22.53 -6.77 -15.74
CA THR A 477 23.16 -6.19 -16.94
C THR A 477 24.67 -6.08 -16.78
N SER A 478 25.36 -5.93 -17.91
CA SER A 478 26.82 -5.73 -17.97
C SER A 478 27.36 -4.65 -17.06
N ASP A 479 26.57 -3.63 -16.74
CA ASP A 479 26.96 -2.50 -15.88
C ASP A 479 27.48 -2.94 -14.48
N TYR A 480 27.07 -4.11 -13.99
CA TYR A 480 27.49 -4.62 -12.67
C TYR A 480 28.90 -5.23 -12.63
N PHE A 481 29.48 -5.56 -13.77
CA PHE A 481 30.73 -6.33 -13.84
C PHE A 481 31.78 -5.74 -14.80
N VAL A 482 31.57 -4.52 -15.29
CA VAL A 482 32.52 -3.81 -16.19
C VAL A 482 33.91 -3.62 -15.55
N ASP A 483 34.00 -3.44 -14.23
CA ASP A 483 35.26 -3.09 -13.54
C ASP A 483 35.90 -4.22 -12.73
N GLN A 484 35.34 -5.44 -12.75
CA GLN A 484 35.74 -6.51 -11.84
C GLN A 484 36.50 -7.65 -12.52
N PHE A 485 37.44 -7.41 -13.44
CA PHE A 485 38.13 -8.49 -14.16
C PHE A 485 39.04 -9.36 -13.25
N CYS A 486 38.47 -10.45 -12.72
CA CYS A 486 39.21 -11.59 -12.14
C CYS A 486 39.05 -12.81 -13.05
N GLN A 487 39.99 -13.76 -12.99
CA GLN A 487 39.98 -14.96 -13.84
C GLN A 487 38.81 -15.90 -13.54
N ASP A 488 38.30 -15.88 -12.29
CA ASP A 488 37.13 -16.65 -11.85
C ASP A 488 36.21 -15.79 -10.96
N TYR A 489 34.90 -15.84 -11.23
CA TYR A 489 33.88 -15.20 -10.39
C TYR A 489 33.10 -16.26 -9.62
N ARG A 490 33.14 -16.20 -8.28
CA ARG A 490 32.26 -16.97 -7.41
C ARG A 490 31.15 -16.06 -6.89
N PHE A 491 29.91 -16.37 -7.27
CA PHE A 491 28.72 -15.68 -6.79
C PHE A 491 28.05 -16.49 -5.70
N GLU A 492 27.82 -15.88 -4.54
CA GLU A 492 27.26 -16.50 -3.36
C GLU A 492 26.03 -15.71 -2.90
N LEU A 493 24.93 -16.40 -2.64
CA LEU A 493 23.77 -15.81 -1.97
C LEU A 493 23.95 -15.99 -0.46
N VAL A 494 24.10 -14.88 0.25
CA VAL A 494 24.19 -14.88 1.71
C VAL A 494 22.87 -14.42 2.30
N LEU A 495 22.26 -15.31 3.07
CA LEU A 495 21.03 -15.06 3.79
C LEU A 495 21.36 -14.57 5.20
N PRO A 496 20.63 -13.57 5.74
CA PRO A 496 20.77 -13.17 7.13
C PRO A 496 20.55 -14.36 8.08
N SER A 497 21.23 -14.35 9.23
CA SER A 497 21.22 -15.46 10.19
C SER A 497 19.84 -15.78 10.78
N TYR A 498 18.90 -14.84 10.72
CA TYR A 498 17.53 -15.02 11.18
C TYR A 498 16.60 -15.65 10.11
N VAL A 499 17.07 -15.80 8.86
CA VAL A 499 16.32 -16.44 7.77
C VAL A 499 16.37 -17.95 7.91
N GLN A 500 15.21 -18.60 8.05
CA GLN A 500 15.09 -20.06 8.15
C GLN A 500 15.03 -20.74 6.78
N MET A 501 15.90 -20.32 5.85
CA MET A 501 16.09 -20.96 4.56
C MET A 501 17.57 -21.27 4.35
N LYS A 502 17.87 -22.34 3.62
CA LYS A 502 19.21 -22.64 3.11
C LYS A 502 19.19 -22.63 1.59
N VAL A 503 20.29 -22.22 1.00
CA VAL A 503 20.51 -22.40 -0.44
C VAL A 503 21.13 -23.78 -0.62
N GLU A 504 20.43 -24.68 -1.29
CA GLU A 504 20.91 -26.05 -1.54
C GLU A 504 21.69 -26.17 -2.84
N ASN A 505 21.31 -25.42 -3.86
CA ASN A 505 21.93 -25.45 -5.16
C ASN A 505 21.98 -24.05 -5.77
N SER A 506 23.00 -23.82 -6.57
CA SER A 506 23.22 -22.56 -7.26
C SER A 506 23.51 -22.82 -8.73
N GLY A 507 23.08 -21.89 -9.58
CA GLY A 507 23.19 -21.95 -11.03
C GLY A 507 23.57 -20.63 -11.63
N ALA A 508 24.30 -20.65 -12.75
CA ALA A 508 24.64 -19.46 -13.50
C ALA A 508 24.68 -19.69 -15.02
N ARG A 509 24.39 -18.62 -15.77
CA ARG A 509 24.52 -18.54 -17.22
C ARG A 509 24.86 -17.11 -17.65
N TRP A 510 25.86 -16.96 -18.50
CA TRP A 510 26.04 -15.74 -19.27
C TRP A 510 24.99 -15.66 -20.39
N VAL A 511 24.29 -14.54 -20.49
CA VAL A 511 23.33 -14.28 -21.57
C VAL A 511 24.04 -13.50 -22.65
N CYS A 512 24.20 -14.13 -23.81
CA CYS A 512 24.97 -13.61 -24.94
C CYS A 512 24.05 -13.13 -26.07
N LYS A 513 24.62 -12.35 -27.00
CA LYS A 513 23.92 -11.88 -28.20
C LYS A 513 23.28 -13.01 -29.02
N GLN A 514 23.92 -14.18 -29.07
CA GLN A 514 23.42 -15.36 -29.78
C GLN A 514 22.13 -15.92 -29.14
N ASP A 515 22.05 -15.98 -27.81
CA ASP A 515 20.83 -16.43 -27.09
C ASP A 515 19.62 -15.58 -27.48
N ILE A 516 19.83 -14.26 -27.61
CA ILE A 516 18.79 -13.31 -28.03
C ILE A 516 18.36 -13.57 -29.49
N GLN A 517 19.30 -13.87 -30.38
CA GLN A 517 19.00 -14.14 -31.80
C GLN A 517 18.24 -15.46 -31.99
N ASP A 518 18.60 -16.50 -31.25
CA ASP A 518 17.95 -17.80 -31.36
C ASP A 518 16.51 -17.76 -30.84
N LEU A 519 16.24 -16.98 -29.80
CA LEU A 519 14.88 -16.71 -29.33
C LEU A 519 14.03 -15.95 -30.37
N LYS A 520 14.62 -15.00 -31.10
CA LYS A 520 13.91 -14.27 -32.18
C LYS A 520 13.52 -15.19 -33.34
N LYS A 521 14.39 -16.14 -33.71
CA LYS A 521 14.10 -17.12 -34.79
C LYS A 521 12.93 -18.03 -34.44
N ILE A 522 12.82 -18.45 -33.18
CA ILE A 522 11.69 -19.27 -32.69
C ILE A 522 10.36 -18.49 -32.79
N GLY A 523 10.37 -17.18 -32.56
CA GLY A 523 9.18 -16.32 -32.68
C GLY A 523 8.73 -16.03 -34.12
N THR A 524 9.65 -16.01 -35.09
CA THR A 524 9.31 -15.75 -36.51
C THR A 524 8.79 -16.97 -37.29
N GLY A 525 8.82 -18.17 -36.69
CA GLY A 525 8.41 -19.42 -37.33
C GLY A 525 6.90 -19.69 -37.39
N THR A 526 6.05 -18.91 -36.72
CA THR A 526 4.61 -19.19 -36.58
C THR A 526 3.68 -18.31 -37.43
N SER A 527 4.19 -17.37 -38.22
CA SER A 527 3.34 -16.51 -39.07
C SER A 527 2.70 -17.22 -40.30
N LYS A 528 2.90 -18.53 -40.51
CA LYS A 528 2.32 -19.26 -41.66
C LYS A 528 1.71 -20.64 -41.38
N ARG A 529 1.35 -20.97 -40.14
CA ARG A 529 0.45 -22.11 -39.90
C ARG A 529 -0.73 -21.67 -39.04
N LYS A 530 -1.84 -21.37 -39.72
CA LYS A 530 -3.19 -21.58 -39.16
C LYS A 530 -3.26 -23.05 -38.75
N ALA A 531 -3.00 -23.34 -37.47
CA ALA A 531 -3.31 -24.62 -36.88
C ALA A 531 -4.49 -24.41 -35.96
N THR A 532 -5.66 -24.80 -36.46
CA THR A 532 -6.80 -25.25 -35.66
C THR A 532 -6.29 -26.20 -34.58
N PHE A 533 -6.29 -25.75 -33.33
CA PHE A 533 -6.16 -26.64 -32.18
C PHE A 533 -7.54 -27.23 -31.91
N ASP A 534 -7.80 -28.40 -32.48
CA ASP A 534 -8.83 -29.30 -31.97
C ASP A 534 -8.35 -29.85 -30.62
N LEU A 535 -9.15 -29.57 -29.59
CA LEU A 535 -9.08 -30.17 -28.27
C LEU A 535 -9.58 -31.61 -28.36
N ASN A 536 -8.77 -32.58 -27.93
CA ASN A 536 -9.26 -33.83 -27.34
C ASN A 536 -8.18 -34.43 -26.42
N PHE A 537 -8.65 -34.77 -25.21
CA PHE A 537 -8.00 -35.40 -24.05
C PHE A 537 -7.37 -34.47 -23.00
#